data_AF-A0A6P1BYU6-F1
#
_entry.id   AF-A0A6P1BYU6-F1
#
_cell.length_a   1.000
_cell.length_b   1.000
_cell.length_c   1.000
_cell.angle_alpha   90.00
_cell.angle_beta   90.00
_cell.angle_gamma   90.00
#
_symmetry.space_group_name_H-M   'P 1'
#
loop_
_entity.id
_entity.type
_entity.pdbx_description
1 polymer ?
#
loop_
_entity_poly.entity_id
_entity_poly.type
_entity_poly.pdbx_seq_one_letter_code
_entity_poly.pdbx_strand_id
1 'polypeptide(L)' 'FTGLTMYDALTMWDLSSSDKASALIPGLATEWKVDDADKTKWRFTLRRNVKFHDGSDFNADAVIWNLDKVLNDKAPQF' A
#
# COMPACT_ATOMS: atom_id res chain seq x y z
N PHE A 1 10.14 -20.01 -7.84
CA PHE A 1 10.48 -18.77 -7.13
C PHE A 1 9.24 -17.87 -7.18
N THR A 2 8.32 -17.98 -6.22
CA THR A 2 7.11 -17.14 -6.20
C THR A 2 7.50 -15.81 -5.53
N GLY A 3 8.15 -14.94 -6.29
CA GLY A 3 8.67 -13.66 -5.79
C GLY A 3 7.62 -12.67 -5.32
N LEU A 4 6.32 -13.01 -5.45
CA LEU A 4 5.20 -12.25 -4.90
C LEU A 4 4.35 -13.18 -4.05
N THR A 5 4.09 -12.74 -2.82
CA THR A 5 3.19 -13.39 -1.87
C THR A 5 1.73 -13.31 -2.33
N MET A 6 0.80 -14.00 -1.65
CA MET A 6 -0.66 -13.84 -1.88
C MET A 6 -1.16 -12.40 -1.66
N TYR A 7 -0.32 -11.53 -1.10
CA TYR A 7 -0.62 -10.14 -0.78
C TYR A 7 0.27 -9.21 -1.61
N ASP A 8 -0.35 -8.15 -2.14
CA ASP A 8 0.32 -7.05 -2.81
C ASP A 8 0.39 -5.83 -1.88
N ALA A 9 1.52 -5.13 -1.89
CA ALA A 9 1.75 -3.94 -1.08
C ALA A 9 1.33 -2.65 -1.79
N LEU A 10 1.05 -1.59 -1.02
CA LEU A 10 0.82 -0.25 -1.57
C LEU A 10 2.06 0.26 -2.33
N THR A 11 3.24 0.05 -1.78
CA THR A 11 4.53 0.42 -2.37
C THR A 11 5.45 -0.78 -2.39
N MET A 12 6.40 -0.81 -3.33
CA MET A 12 7.43 -1.84 -3.42
C MET A 12 8.82 -1.22 -3.39
N TRP A 13 9.84 -2.06 -3.22
CA TRP A 13 11.23 -1.66 -3.33
C TRP A 13 11.75 -1.89 -4.75
N ASP A 14 12.49 -0.94 -5.29
CA ASP A 14 13.31 -1.15 -6.48
C ASP A 14 14.51 -2.03 -6.12
N LEU A 15 14.45 -3.29 -6.56
CA LEU A 15 15.48 -4.30 -6.35
C LEU A 15 16.35 -4.51 -7.61
N SER A 16 16.31 -3.59 -8.57
CA SER A 16 17.06 -3.72 -9.83
C SER A 16 18.58 -3.55 -9.70
N SER A 17 19.07 -3.10 -8.54
CA SER A 17 20.49 -2.85 -8.29
C SER A 17 20.87 -3.18 -6.85
N SER A 18 22.05 -3.79 -6.68
CA SER A 18 22.69 -4.02 -5.39
C SER A 18 23.62 -2.89 -4.93
N ASP A 19 23.93 -1.94 -5.81
CA ASP A 19 25.03 -0.98 -5.60
C ASP A 19 24.56 0.34 -4.97
N LYS A 20 23.24 0.50 -4.80
CA LYS A 20 22.60 1.67 -4.21
C LYS A 20 21.44 1.26 -3.32
N ALA A 21 21.05 2.16 -2.41
CA ALA A 21 19.84 1.96 -1.62
C ALA A 21 18.61 1.83 -2.53
N SER A 22 17.74 0.87 -2.22
CA SER A 22 16.48 0.67 -2.94
C SER A 22 15.56 1.87 -2.76
N ALA A 23 15.07 2.39 -3.87
CA ALA A 23 14.03 3.40 -3.87
C ALA A 23 12.65 2.75 -3.72
N LEU A 24 11.67 3.52 -3.25
CA LEU A 24 10.27 3.11 -3.30
C LEU A 24 9.74 3.25 -4.74
N ILE A 25 9.00 2.25 -5.20
CA ILE A 25 8.34 2.22 -6.50
C ILE A 25 6.85 1.88 -6.35
N PRO A 26 6.01 2.23 -7.35
CA PRO A 26 4.59 1.95 -7.33
C PRO A 26 4.23 0.47 -7.13
N GLY A 27 3.28 0.21 -6.23
CA GLY A 27 2.58 -1.06 -6.06
C GLY A 27 1.09 -0.88 -6.35
N LEU A 28 0.25 -1.22 -5.39
CA LEU A 28 -1.18 -0.91 -5.41
C LEU A 28 -1.48 0.60 -5.27
N ALA A 29 -0.54 1.39 -4.73
CA ALA A 29 -0.54 2.83 -4.86
C ALA A 29 0.37 3.26 -6.02
N THR A 30 -0.15 4.09 -6.92
CA THR A 30 0.56 4.59 -8.12
C THR A 30 1.35 5.86 -7.84
N GLU A 31 0.97 6.62 -6.81
CA GLU A 31 1.61 7.86 -6.38
C GLU A 31 1.39 8.03 -4.88
N TRP A 32 2.32 8.70 -4.21
CA TRP A 32 2.15 9.15 -2.83
C TRP A 32 2.87 10.47 -2.64
N LYS A 33 2.26 11.37 -1.86
CA LYS A 33 2.85 12.67 -1.54
C LYS A 33 2.54 13.09 -0.11
N VAL A 34 3.50 13.77 0.49
CA VAL A 34 3.30 14.47 1.77
C VAL A 34 2.38 15.65 1.52
N ASP A 35 1.45 15.91 2.44
CA ASP A 35 0.60 17.08 2.37
C ASP A 35 1.42 18.39 2.52
N ASP A 36 1.01 19.44 1.83
CA ASP A 36 1.74 20.71 1.84
C ASP A 36 1.58 21.49 3.14
N ALA A 37 0.38 21.44 3.72
CA ALA A 37 0.04 22.15 4.95
C ALA A 37 0.41 21.34 6.20
N ASP A 38 0.34 20.01 6.13
CA ASP A 38 0.63 19.12 7.26
C ASP A 38 1.60 18.00 6.87
N LYS A 39 2.88 18.18 7.23
CA LYS A 39 3.95 17.23 6.89
C LYS A 39 3.85 15.88 7.60
N THR A 40 2.86 15.69 8.47
CA THR A 40 2.56 14.39 9.09
C THR A 40 1.55 13.57 8.28
N LYS A 41 0.89 14.17 7.28
CA LYS A 41 -0.11 13.50 6.45
C LYS A 41 0.46 13.09 5.11
N TRP A 42 0.14 11.87 4.70
CA TRP A 42 0.44 11.33 3.37
C TRP A 42 -0.84 11.07 2.59
N ARG A 43 -0.84 11.42 1.31
CA ARG A 43 -1.92 11.10 0.37
C ARG A 43 -1.42 10.09 -0.64
N PHE A 44 -2.09 8.94 -0.70
CA PHE A 44 -1.81 7.89 -1.68
C PHE A 44 -2.88 7.91 -2.79
N THR A 45 -2.43 7.80 -4.04
CA THR A 45 -3.30 7.57 -5.20
C THR A 45 -3.34 6.08 -5.48
N LEU A 46 -4.51 5.44 -5.36
CA LEU A 46 -4.66 4.00 -5.54
C LEU A 46 -4.82 3.63 -7.02
N ARG A 47 -4.26 2.47 -7.40
CA ARG A 47 -4.43 1.86 -8.72
C ARG A 47 -5.92 1.56 -8.94
N ARG A 48 -6.44 1.95 -10.11
CA ARG A 48 -7.85 1.75 -10.47
C ARG A 48 -8.10 0.33 -10.99
N ASN A 49 -9.34 -0.13 -10.85
CA ASN A 49 -9.85 -1.39 -11.39
C ASN A 49 -9.11 -2.64 -10.87
N VAL A 50 -8.58 -2.57 -9.64
CA VAL A 50 -7.98 -3.72 -8.96
C VAL A 50 -9.06 -4.45 -8.16
N LYS A 51 -9.04 -5.78 -8.22
CA LYS A 51 -9.95 -6.66 -7.49
C LYS A 51 -9.17 -7.65 -6.64
N PHE A 52 -9.74 -8.02 -5.51
CA PHE A 52 -9.30 -9.17 -4.74
C PHE A 52 -9.72 -10.48 -5.43
N HIS A 53 -9.17 -11.59 -4.97
CA HIS A 53 -9.43 -12.92 -5.56
C HIS A 53 -10.89 -13.38 -5.42
N ASP A 54 -11.66 -12.80 -4.49
CA ASP A 54 -13.10 -13.03 -4.31
C ASP A 54 -13.98 -12.13 -5.21
N GLY A 55 -13.36 -11.24 -6.00
CA GLY A 55 -14.02 -10.33 -6.93
C GLY A 55 -14.39 -8.96 -6.35
N SER A 56 -14.23 -8.76 -5.03
CA SER A 56 -14.43 -7.46 -4.38
C SER A 56 -13.41 -6.42 -4.85
N ASP A 57 -13.78 -5.15 -4.80
CA ASP A 57 -12.93 -4.06 -5.27
C ASP A 57 -11.86 -3.68 -4.24
N PHE A 58 -10.65 -3.42 -4.72
CA PHE A 58 -9.63 -2.73 -3.94
C PHE A 58 -9.86 -1.22 -3.99
N ASN A 59 -10.12 -0.62 -2.83
CA ASN A 59 -10.40 0.80 -2.67
C ASN A 59 -9.82 1.35 -1.35
N ALA A 60 -10.07 2.63 -1.06
CA ALA A 60 -9.56 3.28 0.14
C ALA A 60 -10.08 2.66 1.45
N ASP A 61 -11.33 2.19 1.46
CA ASP A 61 -11.93 1.57 2.65
C ASP A 61 -11.22 0.27 3.02
N ALA A 62 -10.86 -0.55 2.01
CA ALA A 62 -10.07 -1.75 2.21
C ALA A 62 -8.67 -1.46 2.79
N VAL A 63 -8.05 -0.36 2.35
CA VAL A 63 -6.76 0.08 2.88
C VAL A 63 -6.89 0.53 4.35
N ILE A 64 -7.89 1.34 4.66
CA ILE A 64 -8.17 1.81 6.02
C ILE A 64 -8.43 0.63 6.94
N TRP A 65 -9.29 -0.31 6.53
CA TRP A 65 -9.59 -1.52 7.30
C TRP A 65 -8.33 -2.32 7.65
N ASN A 66 -7.40 -2.48 6.69
CA ASN A 66 -6.14 -3.18 6.91
C ASN A 66 -5.18 -2.40 7.82
N LEU A 67 -5.10 -1.08 7.70
CA LEU A 67 -4.29 -0.25 8.59
C LEU A 67 -4.82 -0.29 10.02
N ASP A 68 -6.14 -0.20 10.20
CA ASP A 68 -6.78 -0.33 11.51
C ASP A 68 -6.46 -1.69 12.15
N LYS A 69 -6.58 -2.77 11.38
CA LYS A 69 -6.22 -4.11 11.86
C LYS A 69 -4.78 -4.18 12.41
N VAL A 70 -3.83 -3.51 11.75
CA VAL A 70 -2.41 -3.60 12.11
C VAL A 70 -2.01 -2.59 13.20
N LEU A 71 -2.60 -1.40 13.19
CA LEU A 71 -2.12 -0.26 13.97
C LEU A 71 -3.05 0.14 15.13
N ASN A 72 -4.28 -0.36 15.17
CA ASN A 72 -5.28 0.00 16.18
C ASN A 72 -5.68 -1.23 16.99
N ASP A 73 -5.19 -1.32 18.22
CA ASP A 73 -5.46 -2.40 19.19
C ASP A 73 -6.92 -2.48 19.66
N LYS A 74 -7.72 -1.47 19.34
CA LYS A 74 -9.16 -1.40 19.62
C LYS A 74 -10.02 -1.65 18.38
N ALA A 75 -9.41 -1.93 17.23
CA ALA A 75 -10.17 -2.25 16.04
C ALA A 75 -11.02 -3.52 16.27
N PRO A 76 -12.29 -3.57 15.82
CA PRO A 76 -13.13 -4.75 15.97
C PRO A 76 -12.54 -6.06 15.41
N GLN A 77 -11.57 -5.94 14.51
CA GLN A 77 -10.91 -7.02 13.78
C GLN A 77 -9.47 -7.32 14.26
N PHE A 78 -9.03 -6.74 15.37
CA PHE A 78 -7.71 -7.00 15.96
C PHE A 78 -7.57 -8.44 16.47
#